data_AF-G3BDR7-F1
#
_entry.id   AF-G3BDR7-F1
#
_cell.length_a   1.000
_cell.length_b   1.000
_cell.length_c   1.000
_cell.angle_alpha   90.00
_cell.angle_beta   90.00
_cell.angle_gamma   90.00
#
_symmetry.space_group_name_H-M   'P 1'
#
loop_
_entity.id
_entity.type
_entity.pdbx_description
1 polymer ?
#
loop_
_entity_poly.entity_id
_entity_poly.type
_entity_poly.pdbx_seq_one_letter_code
_entity_poly.pdbx_strand_id
1 'polypeptide(L)'
;MSLIGIGTRGVHRQFLAIRLTEMSKSLYGTKSHTSFLAFPVRYNSDVPSKKQEAPIQQSDWKQINQFIPGEKTQTDSLSDRMPKFPLGKENVPTLLPRPGIPKVGKNVTFRQVINILKNKTEPELIYENEPHRLYFLICVCFGATLLIYSIVLGEWAIFQATKDFNENTEEKNDVIRKREWVLSLLKNSVYSVITLAAAYYIFTFPSRLVRRMWYLPGPVEHVKFTTYPLVPGRSTPVVTLPLEALERKHKARVWTGRGFYGTSDASFFFFVLQEVKNGKTVKNWVVDRKGFFWSDGRVFDYIFGKETIAEAEAGVPYDEQVGIINRELKKKKQKLRKEQGIFYGLKFQGEEMKKDARRLMGKDDLKKLK
;
A
#
# COMPACT_ATOMS: atom_id res chain seq x y z
N MET A 1 4.30 71.27 -23.62
CA MET A 1 3.84 71.47 -22.23
C MET A 1 4.11 70.17 -21.48
N SER A 2 5.28 70.02 -20.88
CA SER A 2 5.66 70.48 -19.52
C SER A 2 5.02 69.65 -18.39
N LEU A 3 5.78 68.63 -17.97
CA LEU A 3 6.21 68.26 -16.61
C LEU A 3 5.24 68.28 -15.41
N ILE A 4 5.33 67.17 -14.65
CA ILE A 4 5.48 66.96 -13.18
C ILE A 4 4.62 65.71 -12.84
N GLY A 5 5.07 64.60 -12.26
CA GLY A 5 6.20 64.31 -11.36
C GLY A 5 5.67 63.76 -10.03
N ILE A 6 6.34 62.73 -9.47
CA ILE A 6 6.14 62.07 -8.15
C ILE A 6 5.09 60.92 -8.19
N GLY A 7 5.32 59.68 -7.75
CA GLY A 7 6.40 59.05 -7.01
C GLY A 7 5.84 58.05 -5.99
N THR A 8 5.74 56.75 -6.31
CA THR A 8 5.45 55.68 -5.32
C THR A 8 6.12 54.35 -5.71
N ARG A 9 7.44 54.28 -5.55
CA ARG A 9 8.16 53.01 -5.36
C ARG A 9 8.28 52.78 -3.85
N GLY A 10 7.45 51.91 -3.27
CA GLY A 10 7.55 51.71 -1.81
C GLY A 10 6.63 50.72 -1.11
N VAL A 11 5.72 49.98 -1.79
CA VAL A 11 4.74 49.13 -1.06
C VAL A 11 4.70 47.66 -1.53
N HIS A 12 5.44 47.29 -2.58
CA HIS A 12 5.37 45.92 -3.13
C HIS A 12 6.43 44.92 -2.63
N ARG A 13 7.23 45.27 -1.62
CA ARG A 13 8.20 44.34 -1.00
C ARG A 13 7.89 43.91 0.43
N GLN A 14 6.89 44.49 1.09
CA GLN A 14 6.54 44.11 2.47
C GLN A 14 5.40 43.08 2.57
N PHE A 15 4.56 42.92 1.54
CA PHE A 15 3.52 41.87 1.54
C PHE A 15 4.02 40.47 1.16
N LEU A 16 5.21 40.36 0.58
CA LEU A 16 5.83 39.07 0.21
C LEU A 16 6.69 38.48 1.34
N ALA A 17 7.10 39.29 2.32
CA ALA A 17 7.90 38.83 3.47
C ALA A 17 7.04 38.26 4.62
N ILE A 18 5.76 38.63 4.70
CA ILE A 18 4.85 38.20 5.78
C ILE A 18 4.16 36.85 5.44
N ARG A 19 4.06 36.48 4.15
CA ARG A 19 3.46 35.19 3.75
C ARG A 19 4.42 33.99 3.76
N LEU A 20 5.73 34.24 3.81
CA LEU A 20 6.77 33.19 3.88
C LEU A 20 7.16 32.83 5.31
N THR A 21 6.79 33.65 6.31
CA THR A 21 7.07 33.41 7.72
C THR A 21 5.99 32.60 8.45
N GLU A 22 4.77 32.52 7.89
CA GLU A 22 3.70 31.68 8.46
C GLU A 22 3.70 30.23 7.95
N MET A 23 4.31 29.94 6.80
CA MET A 23 4.43 28.56 6.30
C MET A 23 5.54 27.74 6.99
N SER A 24 6.44 28.36 7.76
CA SER A 24 7.53 27.65 8.46
C SER A 24 7.19 27.22 9.90
N LYS A 25 6.04 27.64 10.45
CA LYS A 25 5.64 27.34 11.84
C LYS A 25 4.65 26.17 12.02
N SER A 26 4.20 25.53 10.94
CA SER A 26 3.27 24.38 11.03
C SER A 26 3.95 23.00 11.07
N LEU A 27 5.29 22.92 11.03
CA LEU A 27 6.00 21.64 10.87
C LEU A 27 6.79 21.16 12.10
N TYR A 28 6.71 21.84 13.25
CA TYR A 28 7.35 21.36 14.48
C TYR A 28 6.46 21.58 15.71
N GLY A 29 5.55 20.62 15.91
CA GLY A 29 4.87 20.37 17.19
C GLY A 29 5.47 19.13 17.85
N THR A 30 6.18 19.36 18.94
CA THR A 30 6.99 18.44 19.75
C THR A 30 6.25 17.27 20.39
N LYS A 31 6.83 16.05 20.35
CA LYS A 31 7.41 15.29 21.50
C LYS A 31 7.49 13.78 21.21
N SER A 32 8.71 13.27 20.98
CA SER A 32 9.36 12.19 21.77
C SER A 32 10.50 11.58 20.97
N HIS A 33 11.68 11.53 21.57
CA HIS A 33 12.96 11.17 20.98
C HIS A 33 13.05 9.72 20.48
N THR A 34 13.25 9.55 19.18
CA THR A 34 14.10 8.50 18.60
C THR A 34 14.79 9.08 17.36
N SER A 35 16.03 9.53 17.53
CA SER A 35 16.84 10.11 16.46
C SER A 35 17.34 9.00 15.53
N PHE A 36 16.55 8.59 14.54
CA PHE A 36 17.08 7.92 13.36
C PHE A 36 17.69 8.99 12.44
N LEU A 37 19.01 9.04 12.37
CA LEU A 37 19.74 9.83 11.38
C LEU A 37 19.39 9.32 9.97
N ALA A 38 18.42 9.96 9.33
CA ALA A 38 18.18 9.82 7.90
C ALA A 38 19.22 10.65 7.14
N PHE A 39 20.28 9.99 6.67
CA PHE A 39 21.13 10.59 5.63
C PHE A 39 20.38 10.58 4.30
N PRO A 40 20.37 11.69 3.53
CA PRO A 40 19.94 11.66 2.14
C PRO A 40 21.08 11.04 1.31
N VAL A 41 21.10 9.72 1.20
CA VAL A 41 21.96 9.05 0.21
C VAL A 41 21.28 9.21 -1.14
N ARG A 42 21.80 10.10 -1.99
CA ARG A 42 21.57 10.02 -3.44
C ARG A 42 22.13 8.68 -3.89
N TYR A 43 21.22 7.75 -4.22
CA TYR A 43 21.59 6.48 -4.82
C TYR A 43 22.09 6.75 -6.25
N ASN A 44 23.38 6.54 -6.50
CA ASN A 44 23.85 6.26 -7.85
C ASN A 44 23.39 4.85 -8.18
N SER A 45 22.42 4.76 -9.08
CA SER A 45 21.86 3.51 -9.54
C SER A 45 22.80 2.89 -10.58
N ASP A 46 23.89 2.26 -10.14
CA ASP A 46 24.56 1.25 -10.95
C ASP A 46 23.70 -0.02 -10.93
N VAL A 47 22.55 0.05 -11.62
CA VAL A 47 21.64 -1.07 -11.78
C VAL A 47 22.33 -2.10 -12.68
N PRO A 48 22.59 -3.33 -12.23
CA PRO A 48 23.08 -4.36 -13.14
C PRO A 48 21.97 -4.69 -14.14
N SER A 49 22.07 -4.10 -15.33
CA SER A 49 21.20 -4.36 -16.47
C SER A 49 21.61 -5.71 -17.09
N LYS A 50 20.93 -6.78 -16.68
CA LYS A 50 20.57 -7.93 -17.51
C LYS A 50 19.98 -9.00 -16.61
N LYS A 51 18.65 -9.08 -16.61
CA LYS A 51 17.95 -10.31 -16.24
C LYS A 51 17.28 -10.89 -17.46
N GLN A 52 17.51 -12.19 -17.65
CA GLN A 52 16.68 -13.03 -18.48
C GLN A 52 15.29 -13.07 -17.87
N GLU A 53 14.29 -12.65 -18.65
CA GLU A 53 12.88 -12.90 -18.36
C GLU A 53 12.73 -14.39 -18.07
N ALA A 54 12.13 -14.74 -16.92
CA ALA A 54 11.87 -16.13 -16.62
C ALA A 54 10.93 -16.69 -17.70
N PRO A 55 11.26 -17.83 -18.34
CA PRO A 55 10.43 -18.37 -19.40
C PRO A 55 9.04 -18.70 -18.84
N ILE A 56 8.00 -18.26 -19.55
CA ILE A 56 6.61 -18.59 -19.25
C ILE A 56 6.50 -20.12 -19.28
N GLN A 57 6.01 -20.74 -18.20
CA GLN A 57 5.89 -22.20 -18.15
C GLN A 57 4.82 -22.65 -19.15
N GLN A 58 5.10 -23.69 -19.94
CA GLN A 58 4.13 -24.22 -20.93
C GLN A 58 2.80 -24.68 -20.32
N SER A 59 2.77 -24.98 -19.03
CA SER A 59 1.55 -25.29 -18.27
C SER A 59 0.59 -24.11 -18.20
N ASP A 60 1.12 -22.88 -18.11
CA ASP A 60 0.32 -21.66 -17.98
C ASP A 60 -0.50 -21.44 -19.25
N TRP A 61 0.07 -21.73 -20.43
CA TRP A 61 -0.62 -21.58 -21.71
C TRP A 61 -1.79 -22.55 -21.93
N LYS A 62 -1.73 -23.77 -21.35
CA LYS A 62 -2.73 -24.82 -21.56
C LYS A 62 -4.01 -24.61 -20.73
N GLN A 63 -3.98 -23.73 -19.74
CA GLN A 63 -5.07 -23.51 -18.78
C GLN A 63 -5.81 -22.17 -18.99
N ILE A 64 -5.40 -21.39 -19.98
CA ILE A 64 -6.01 -20.10 -20.29
C ILE A 64 -7.30 -20.33 -21.08
N ASN A 65 -8.45 -19.97 -20.50
CA ASN A 65 -9.68 -19.87 -21.28
C ASN A 65 -9.59 -18.61 -22.15
N GLN A 66 -10.20 -18.63 -23.33
CA GLN A 66 -10.07 -17.61 -24.36
C GLN A 66 -10.87 -16.32 -24.07
N PHE A 67 -10.76 -15.75 -22.86
CA PHE A 67 -11.47 -14.51 -22.54
C PHE A 67 -10.61 -13.29 -22.86
N ILE A 68 -11.12 -12.45 -23.76
CA ILE A 68 -10.52 -11.17 -24.09
C ILE A 68 -10.93 -10.15 -23.01
N PRO A 69 -9.96 -9.44 -22.39
CA PRO A 69 -10.26 -8.38 -21.44
C PRO A 69 -11.16 -7.29 -22.05
N GLY A 70 -12.18 -6.87 -21.30
CA GLY A 70 -13.11 -5.80 -21.62
C GLY A 70 -14.42 -6.25 -22.26
N GLU A 71 -14.47 -7.45 -22.86
CA GLU A 71 -15.65 -7.90 -23.64
C GLU A 71 -16.76 -8.47 -22.78
N LYS A 72 -16.42 -9.12 -21.66
CA LYS A 72 -17.43 -9.76 -20.81
C LYS A 72 -18.27 -8.72 -20.08
N THR A 73 -19.59 -8.85 -20.06
CA THR A 73 -20.42 -8.05 -19.16
C THR A 73 -20.20 -8.51 -17.72
N GLN A 74 -19.89 -7.59 -16.82
CA GLN A 74 -19.78 -7.91 -15.39
C GLN A 74 -21.17 -8.20 -14.83
N THR A 75 -21.42 -9.46 -14.52
CA THR A 75 -22.61 -9.89 -13.80
C THR A 75 -22.35 -9.88 -12.29
N ASP A 76 -23.36 -9.50 -11.52
CA ASP A 76 -23.33 -9.44 -10.04
C ASP A 76 -24.17 -10.54 -9.39
N SER A 77 -24.47 -11.59 -10.16
CA SER A 77 -25.27 -12.71 -9.70
C SER A 77 -24.58 -13.47 -8.57
N LEU A 78 -25.36 -14.13 -7.72
CA LEU A 78 -24.82 -14.98 -6.65
C LEU A 78 -24.03 -16.17 -7.24
N SER A 79 -24.49 -16.71 -8.39
CA SER A 79 -23.79 -17.76 -9.12
C SER A 79 -22.38 -17.36 -9.58
N ASP A 80 -22.13 -16.07 -9.82
CA ASP A 80 -20.80 -15.60 -10.23
C ASP A 80 -19.83 -15.47 -9.06
N ARG A 81 -20.33 -15.42 -7.82
CA ARG A 81 -19.52 -15.33 -6.60
C ARG A 81 -19.19 -16.70 -6.00
N MET A 82 -19.96 -17.72 -6.34
CA MET A 82 -19.74 -19.09 -5.87
C MET A 82 -18.63 -19.76 -6.71
N PRO A 83 -17.62 -20.37 -6.07
CA PRO A 83 -16.58 -21.08 -6.81
C PRO A 83 -17.13 -22.34 -7.47
N LYS A 84 -16.61 -22.64 -8.66
CA LYS A 84 -16.93 -23.87 -9.37
C LYS A 84 -15.89 -24.93 -9.03
N PHE A 85 -16.34 -26.13 -8.68
CA PHE A 85 -15.44 -27.25 -8.45
C PHE A 85 -14.99 -27.85 -9.79
N PRO A 86 -13.70 -28.22 -9.94
CA PRO A 86 -12.62 -28.19 -8.95
C PRO A 86 -11.96 -26.80 -8.76
N LEU A 87 -11.67 -26.43 -7.50
CA LEU A 87 -11.15 -25.10 -7.11
C LEU A 87 -9.79 -24.74 -7.72
N GLY A 88 -9.00 -25.72 -8.15
CA GLY A 88 -7.67 -25.48 -8.73
C GLY A 88 -7.71 -24.65 -10.02
N LYS A 89 -8.81 -24.71 -10.77
CA LYS A 89 -8.99 -23.94 -12.02
C LYS A 89 -9.20 -22.45 -11.78
N GLU A 90 -9.69 -22.07 -10.60
CA GLU A 90 -9.94 -20.67 -10.21
C GLU A 90 -8.66 -19.95 -9.75
N ASN A 91 -7.55 -20.68 -9.57
CA ASN A 91 -6.28 -20.13 -9.08
C ASN A 91 -5.35 -19.64 -10.20
N VAL A 92 -5.70 -19.92 -11.46
CA VAL A 92 -4.86 -19.72 -12.65
C VAL A 92 -5.38 -18.48 -13.39
N PRO A 93 -4.51 -17.54 -13.80
CA PRO A 93 -4.95 -16.39 -14.59
C PRO A 93 -5.51 -16.89 -15.94
N THR A 94 -6.77 -16.57 -16.23
CA THR A 94 -7.48 -17.00 -17.43
C THR A 94 -7.61 -15.85 -18.44
N LEU A 95 -7.12 -14.65 -18.12
CA LEU A 95 -7.14 -13.49 -19.01
C LEU A 95 -5.90 -13.40 -19.90
N LEU A 96 -6.12 -13.52 -21.21
CA LEU A 96 -5.08 -13.30 -22.22
C LEU A 96 -4.71 -11.81 -22.36
N PRO A 97 -3.49 -11.52 -22.84
CA PRO A 97 -3.15 -10.18 -23.28
C PRO A 97 -4.05 -9.78 -24.44
N ARG A 98 -4.77 -8.67 -24.28
CA ARG A 98 -5.64 -8.12 -25.34
C ARG A 98 -4.81 -7.83 -26.59
N PRO A 99 -5.27 -8.25 -27.79
CA PRO A 99 -4.58 -7.95 -29.04
C PRO A 99 -4.52 -6.43 -29.26
N GLY A 100 -3.37 -5.93 -29.72
CA GLY A 100 -3.16 -4.50 -30.01
C GLY A 100 -2.62 -3.65 -28.85
N ILE A 101 -2.41 -4.23 -27.66
CA ILE A 101 -1.73 -3.52 -26.56
C ILE A 101 -0.20 -3.60 -26.77
N PRO A 102 0.51 -2.46 -26.72
CA PRO A 102 1.96 -2.47 -26.87
C PRO A 102 2.58 -3.22 -25.69
N LYS A 103 3.54 -4.11 -25.96
CA LYS A 103 4.31 -4.81 -24.94
C LYS A 103 5.73 -4.26 -24.91
N VAL A 104 6.23 -3.98 -23.72
CA VAL A 104 7.62 -3.60 -23.53
C VAL A 104 8.50 -4.79 -23.95
N GLY A 105 9.41 -4.56 -24.88
CA GLY A 105 10.26 -5.60 -25.43
C GLY A 105 11.28 -5.02 -26.39
N LYS A 106 11.79 -5.84 -27.31
CA LYS A 106 12.82 -5.39 -28.27
C LYS A 106 12.32 -4.28 -29.21
N ASN A 107 11.03 -4.27 -29.52
CA ASN A 107 10.44 -3.40 -30.53
C ASN A 107 9.84 -2.11 -29.96
N VAL A 108 9.40 -2.13 -28.70
CA VAL A 108 8.74 -0.98 -28.06
C VAL A 108 9.37 -0.75 -26.69
N THR A 109 9.89 0.46 -26.50
CA THR A 109 10.49 0.90 -25.23
C THR A 109 9.43 1.30 -24.22
N PHE A 110 9.76 1.24 -22.92
CA PHE A 110 8.83 1.60 -21.85
C PHE A 110 8.33 3.05 -21.98
N ARG A 111 9.21 3.97 -22.39
CA ARG A 111 8.85 5.37 -22.64
C ARG A 111 7.81 5.53 -23.76
N GLN A 112 7.94 4.76 -24.84
CA GLN A 112 6.95 4.76 -25.92
C GLN A 112 5.60 4.24 -25.43
N VAL A 113 5.58 3.19 -24.61
CA VAL A 113 4.35 2.66 -23.99
C VAL A 113 3.63 3.72 -23.16
N ILE A 114 4.36 4.45 -22.29
CA ILE A 114 3.77 5.51 -21.48
C ILE A 114 3.25 6.66 -22.34
N ASN A 115 3.98 7.05 -23.39
CA ASN A 115 3.52 8.08 -24.32
C ASN A 115 2.24 7.66 -25.04
N ILE A 116 2.14 6.38 -25.46
CA ILE A 116 0.91 5.84 -26.06
C ILE A 116 -0.24 5.96 -25.09
N LEU A 117 -0.06 5.60 -23.81
CA LEU A 117 -1.11 5.67 -22.80
C LEU A 117 -1.59 7.11 -22.57
N LYS A 118 -0.65 8.05 -22.41
CA LYS A 118 -0.97 9.47 -22.16
C LYS A 118 -1.63 10.17 -23.35
N ASN A 119 -1.30 9.74 -24.56
CA ASN A 119 -1.85 10.31 -25.78
C ASN A 119 -3.21 9.70 -26.18
N LYS A 120 -3.74 8.72 -25.43
CA LYS A 120 -5.08 8.22 -25.69
C LYS A 120 -6.11 9.30 -25.37
N THR A 121 -7.10 9.45 -26.24
CA THR A 121 -8.24 10.35 -26.03
C THR A 121 -9.43 9.62 -25.41
N GLU A 122 -9.50 8.30 -25.58
CA GLU A 122 -10.58 7.46 -25.07
C GLU A 122 -10.20 6.76 -23.75
N PRO A 123 -11.19 6.46 -22.89
CA PRO A 123 -10.99 5.63 -21.70
C PRO A 123 -10.33 4.28 -22.03
N GLU A 124 -9.19 4.01 -21.42
CA GLU A 124 -8.44 2.77 -21.65
C GLU A 124 -8.56 1.81 -20.47
N LEU A 125 -8.90 0.56 -20.73
CA LEU A 125 -8.88 -0.49 -19.71
C LEU A 125 -7.43 -0.82 -19.33
N ILE A 126 -7.01 -0.41 -18.12
CA ILE A 126 -5.66 -0.68 -17.63
C ILE A 126 -5.57 -1.98 -16.84
N TYR A 127 -6.66 -2.39 -16.19
CA TYR A 127 -6.70 -3.60 -15.39
C TYR A 127 -8.06 -4.25 -15.45
N GLU A 128 -8.06 -5.58 -15.49
CA GLU A 128 -9.25 -6.37 -15.29
C GLU A 128 -8.89 -7.64 -14.54
N ASN A 129 -9.75 -8.05 -13.62
CA ASN A 129 -9.66 -9.35 -13.02
C ASN A 129 -10.92 -10.16 -13.21
N GLU A 130 -10.72 -11.46 -13.18
CA GLU A 130 -11.79 -12.43 -13.14
C GLU A 130 -12.56 -12.37 -11.81
N PRO A 131 -13.79 -12.89 -11.81
CA PRO A 131 -14.58 -13.00 -10.60
C PRO A 131 -13.80 -13.75 -9.51
N HIS A 132 -13.60 -13.08 -8.37
CA HIS A 132 -12.82 -13.51 -7.22
C HIS A 132 -13.50 -14.61 -6.38
N ARG A 133 -14.05 -15.64 -7.02
CA ARG A 133 -14.92 -16.65 -6.39
C ARG A 133 -14.29 -17.31 -5.16
N LEU A 134 -13.02 -17.68 -5.26
CA LEU A 134 -12.31 -18.30 -4.13
C LEU A 134 -12.17 -17.33 -2.95
N TYR A 135 -11.90 -16.05 -3.21
CA TYR A 135 -11.82 -15.04 -2.16
C TYR A 135 -13.17 -14.84 -1.47
N PHE A 136 -14.29 -14.87 -2.21
CA PHE A 136 -15.63 -14.82 -1.63
C PHE A 136 -15.88 -15.98 -0.69
N LEU A 137 -15.59 -17.21 -1.12
CA LEU A 137 -15.77 -18.39 -0.27
C LEU A 137 -14.93 -18.27 1.01
N ILE A 138 -13.66 -17.89 0.90
CA ILE A 138 -12.78 -17.70 2.06
C ILE A 138 -13.34 -16.63 3.00
N CYS A 139 -13.79 -15.49 2.48
CA CYS A 139 -14.35 -14.41 3.30
C CYS A 139 -15.64 -14.85 4.01
N VAL A 140 -16.52 -15.59 3.32
CA VAL A 140 -17.77 -16.08 3.91
C VAL A 140 -17.48 -17.12 5.00
N CYS A 141 -16.65 -18.13 4.72
CA CYS A 141 -16.31 -19.16 5.70
C CYS A 141 -15.59 -18.57 6.90
N PHE A 142 -14.55 -17.76 6.67
CA PHE A 142 -13.77 -17.18 7.77
C PHE A 142 -14.57 -16.15 8.58
N GLY A 143 -15.38 -15.32 7.90
CA GLY A 143 -16.27 -14.37 8.55
C GLY A 143 -17.33 -15.07 9.41
N ALA A 144 -17.93 -16.16 8.92
CA ALA A 144 -18.90 -16.95 9.68
C ALA A 144 -18.28 -17.57 10.93
N THR A 145 -17.07 -18.14 10.83
CA THR A 145 -16.34 -18.66 11.99
C THR A 145 -16.12 -17.58 13.05
N LEU A 146 -15.62 -16.40 12.66
CA LEU A 146 -15.40 -15.28 13.58
C LEU A 146 -16.71 -14.80 14.23
N LEU A 147 -17.80 -14.80 13.48
CA LEU A 147 -19.12 -14.42 14.00
C LEU A 147 -19.61 -15.41 15.07
N ILE A 148 -19.47 -16.72 14.82
CA ILE A 148 -19.83 -17.75 15.81
C ILE A 148 -18.97 -17.60 17.06
N TYR A 149 -17.66 -17.42 16.92
CA TYR A 149 -16.78 -17.17 18.07
C TYR A 149 -17.17 -15.91 18.85
N SER A 150 -17.58 -14.84 18.16
CA SER A 150 -18.03 -13.61 18.80
C SER A 150 -19.28 -13.83 19.66
N ILE A 151 -20.25 -14.62 19.17
CA ILE A 151 -21.47 -14.97 19.92
C ILE A 151 -21.10 -15.79 21.16
N VAL A 152 -20.31 -16.86 20.99
CA VAL A 152 -19.88 -17.73 22.10
C VAL A 152 -19.11 -16.95 23.17
N LEU A 153 -18.21 -16.05 22.78
CA LEU A 153 -17.49 -15.18 23.72
C LEU A 153 -18.42 -14.17 24.41
N GLY A 154 -19.46 -13.72 23.72
CA GLY A 154 -20.49 -12.85 24.29
C GLY A 154 -21.31 -13.57 25.35
N GLU A 155 -21.74 -14.80 25.07
CA GLU A 155 -22.44 -15.67 26.04
C GLU A 155 -21.55 -15.95 27.26
N TRP A 156 -20.27 -16.27 27.03
CA TRP A 156 -19.31 -16.46 28.11
C TRP A 156 -19.13 -15.20 28.97
N ALA A 157 -19.08 -14.02 28.36
CA ALA A 157 -18.97 -12.75 29.09
C ALA A 157 -20.20 -12.49 29.98
N ILE A 158 -21.40 -12.77 29.47
CA ILE A 158 -22.66 -12.66 30.24
C ILE A 158 -22.67 -13.67 31.38
N PHE A 159 -22.29 -14.93 31.10
CA PHE A 159 -22.21 -15.99 32.10
C PHE A 159 -21.26 -15.62 33.23
N GLN A 160 -20.04 -15.18 32.91
CA GLN A 160 -19.05 -14.81 33.93
C GLN A 160 -19.51 -13.63 34.77
N ALA A 161 -20.03 -12.57 34.14
CA ALA A 161 -20.53 -11.40 34.88
C ALA A 161 -21.68 -11.79 35.82
N THR A 162 -22.62 -12.61 35.33
CA THR A 162 -23.77 -13.08 36.12
C THR A 162 -23.34 -14.00 37.27
N LYS A 163 -22.35 -14.86 37.04
CA LYS A 163 -21.74 -15.70 38.06
C LYS A 163 -21.12 -14.84 39.17
N ASP A 164 -20.28 -13.87 38.81
CA ASP A 164 -19.64 -12.96 39.76
C ASP A 164 -20.68 -12.17 40.60
N PHE A 165 -21.80 -11.76 39.97
CA PHE A 165 -22.89 -11.04 40.63
C PHE A 165 -23.69 -11.92 41.62
N ASN A 166 -23.89 -13.19 41.28
CA ASN A 166 -24.64 -14.14 42.11
C ASN A 166 -23.80 -14.69 43.27
N GLU A 167 -22.53 -14.99 43.04
CA GLU A 167 -21.64 -15.56 44.07
C GLU A 167 -21.28 -14.55 45.16
N ASN A 168 -21.29 -13.24 44.85
CA ASN A 168 -21.16 -12.11 45.79
C ASN A 168 -20.18 -12.36 46.96
N THR A 169 -18.99 -12.84 46.66
CA THR A 169 -18.00 -13.30 47.65
C THR A 169 -17.54 -12.19 48.61
N GLU A 170 -17.72 -10.93 48.23
CA GLU A 170 -17.32 -9.74 48.99
C GLU A 170 -18.50 -9.04 49.72
N GLU A 171 -19.70 -9.67 49.76
CA GLU A 171 -20.91 -9.16 50.45
C GLU A 171 -21.25 -7.69 50.15
N LYS A 172 -21.15 -7.29 48.86
CA LYS A 172 -21.33 -5.89 48.48
C LYS A 172 -22.78 -5.45 48.49
N ASN A 173 -22.99 -4.17 48.80
CA ASN A 173 -24.29 -3.50 48.66
C ASN A 173 -24.80 -3.60 47.20
N ASP A 174 -26.11 -3.77 47.02
CA ASP A 174 -26.79 -3.99 45.74
C ASP A 174 -26.44 -2.98 44.65
N VAL A 175 -26.30 -1.70 45.02
CA VAL A 175 -25.96 -0.63 44.07
C VAL A 175 -24.53 -0.82 43.52
N ILE A 176 -23.59 -1.18 44.40
CA ILE A 176 -22.18 -1.42 44.02
C ILE A 176 -22.08 -2.70 43.22
N ARG A 177 -22.82 -3.74 43.63
CA ARG A 177 -22.87 -5.04 42.96
C ARG A 177 -23.39 -4.94 41.52
N LYS A 178 -24.45 -4.16 41.28
CA LYS A 178 -24.95 -3.89 39.92
C LYS A 178 -23.93 -3.13 39.06
N ARG A 179 -23.23 -2.16 39.64
CA ARG A 179 -22.17 -1.41 38.93
C ARG A 179 -21.02 -2.34 38.53
N GLU A 180 -20.58 -3.20 39.44
CA GLU A 180 -19.50 -4.16 39.18
C GLU A 180 -19.90 -5.22 38.16
N TRP A 181 -21.15 -5.66 38.16
CA TRP A 181 -21.67 -6.52 37.10
C TRP A 181 -21.54 -5.87 35.71
N VAL A 182 -21.94 -4.60 35.57
CA VAL A 182 -21.77 -3.86 34.30
C VAL A 182 -20.30 -3.75 33.92
N LEU A 183 -19.41 -3.47 34.88
CA LEU A 183 -17.97 -3.37 34.61
C LEU A 183 -17.36 -4.74 34.23
N SER A 184 -17.75 -5.83 34.89
CA SER A 184 -17.31 -7.19 34.56
C SER A 184 -17.81 -7.60 33.18
N LEU A 185 -19.08 -7.31 32.87
CA LEU A 185 -19.65 -7.55 31.55
C LEU A 185 -18.89 -6.78 30.46
N LEU A 186 -18.64 -5.49 30.66
CA LEU A 186 -17.87 -4.67 29.72
C LEU A 186 -16.47 -5.24 29.51
N LYS A 187 -15.74 -5.55 30.60
CA LYS A 187 -14.39 -6.11 30.55
C LYS A 187 -14.34 -7.44 29.80
N ASN A 188 -15.28 -8.34 30.08
CA ASN A 188 -15.30 -9.67 29.46
C ASN A 188 -15.81 -9.62 28.01
N SER A 189 -16.68 -8.66 27.68
CA SER A 189 -17.23 -8.47 26.33
C SER A 189 -16.21 -7.97 25.30
N VAL A 190 -15.06 -7.43 25.73
CA VAL A 190 -14.05 -6.86 24.82
C VAL A 190 -13.62 -7.85 23.73
N TYR A 191 -13.42 -9.12 24.09
CA TYR A 191 -13.04 -10.16 23.11
C TYR A 191 -14.16 -10.47 22.11
N SER A 192 -15.42 -10.46 22.55
CA SER A 192 -16.58 -10.61 21.68
C SER A 192 -16.69 -9.44 20.70
N VAL A 193 -16.47 -8.20 21.16
CA VAL A 193 -16.51 -7.00 20.32
C VAL A 193 -15.38 -6.99 19.29
N ILE A 194 -14.15 -7.37 19.69
CA ILE A 194 -13.01 -7.45 18.76
C ILE A 194 -13.27 -8.50 17.67
N THR A 195 -13.76 -9.68 18.04
CA THR A 195 -14.06 -10.74 17.08
C THR A 195 -15.23 -10.36 16.17
N LEU A 196 -16.25 -9.67 16.69
CA LEU A 196 -17.36 -9.14 15.89
C LEU A 196 -16.88 -8.11 14.87
N ALA A 197 -16.02 -7.18 15.31
CA ALA A 197 -15.43 -6.17 14.43
C ALA A 197 -14.58 -6.84 13.33
N ALA A 198 -13.80 -7.86 13.67
CA ALA A 198 -13.05 -8.65 12.70
C ALA A 198 -13.97 -9.34 11.69
N ALA A 199 -15.05 -9.98 12.14
CA ALA A 199 -16.05 -10.59 11.26
C ALA A 199 -16.65 -9.56 10.29
N TYR A 200 -17.03 -8.38 10.79
CA TYR A 200 -17.54 -7.27 9.97
C TYR A 200 -16.51 -6.82 8.91
N TYR A 201 -15.23 -6.69 9.27
CA TYR A 201 -14.19 -6.35 8.30
C TYR A 201 -13.99 -7.41 7.22
N ILE A 202 -14.10 -8.69 7.57
CA ILE A 202 -13.98 -9.80 6.61
C ILE A 202 -15.20 -9.85 5.68
N PHE A 203 -16.42 -9.70 6.19
CA PHE A 203 -17.62 -9.67 5.34
C PHE A 203 -17.65 -8.47 4.40
N THR A 204 -17.11 -7.33 4.82
CA THR A 204 -17.03 -6.13 3.98
C THR A 204 -15.81 -6.12 3.04
N PHE A 205 -14.84 -7.03 3.23
CA PHE A 205 -13.61 -7.09 2.45
C PHE A 205 -13.82 -7.13 0.93
N PRO A 206 -14.78 -7.91 0.37
CA PRO A 206 -14.97 -7.96 -1.08
C PRO A 206 -15.32 -6.62 -1.72
N SER A 207 -15.92 -5.68 -0.97
CA SER A 207 -16.22 -4.33 -1.46
C SER A 207 -14.97 -3.49 -1.77
N ARG A 208 -13.81 -3.89 -1.25
CA ARG A 208 -12.51 -3.27 -1.48
C ARG A 208 -11.73 -3.91 -2.63
N LEU A 209 -12.17 -5.07 -3.13
CA LEU A 209 -11.54 -5.76 -4.25
C LEU A 209 -11.90 -5.06 -5.56
N VAL A 210 -10.86 -4.69 -6.30
CA VAL A 210 -10.98 -4.03 -7.59
C VAL A 210 -11.20 -5.08 -8.68
N ARG A 211 -12.25 -4.90 -9.49
CA ARG A 211 -12.57 -5.79 -10.62
C ARG A 211 -12.02 -5.29 -11.95
N ARG A 212 -12.20 -4.00 -12.23
CA ARG A 212 -11.71 -3.34 -13.44
C ARG A 212 -11.22 -1.96 -13.08
N MET A 213 -10.18 -1.50 -13.76
CA MET A 213 -9.71 -0.14 -13.69
C MET A 213 -9.55 0.40 -15.11
N TRP A 214 -10.05 1.62 -15.29
CA TRP A 214 -9.99 2.38 -16.52
C TRP A 214 -9.16 3.63 -16.25
N TYR A 215 -8.21 3.90 -17.14
CA TYR A 215 -7.52 5.16 -17.21
C TYR A 215 -8.35 6.14 -18.02
N LEU A 216 -8.67 7.28 -17.42
CA LEU A 216 -9.42 8.36 -18.04
C LEU A 216 -8.44 9.49 -18.38
N PRO A 217 -8.06 9.63 -19.66
CA PRO A 217 -7.21 10.73 -20.09
C PRO A 217 -7.99 12.05 -20.03
N GLY A 218 -7.28 13.14 -19.71
CA GLY A 218 -7.89 14.47 -19.62
C GLY A 218 -6.92 15.51 -19.04
N PRO A 219 -7.37 16.76 -18.83
CA PRO A 219 -6.56 17.83 -18.22
C PRO A 219 -6.03 17.44 -16.85
N VAL A 220 -6.83 16.68 -16.10
CA VAL A 220 -6.44 15.99 -14.88
C VAL A 220 -6.69 14.50 -15.12
N GLU A 221 -5.65 13.69 -14.97
CA GLU A 221 -5.73 12.24 -15.17
C GLU A 221 -6.59 11.61 -14.06
N HIS A 222 -7.57 10.79 -14.43
CA HIS A 222 -8.43 10.10 -13.48
C HIS A 222 -8.36 8.59 -13.69
N VAL A 223 -8.67 7.85 -12.63
CA VAL A 223 -8.86 6.40 -12.68
C VAL A 223 -10.27 6.09 -12.24
N LYS A 224 -10.99 5.36 -13.09
CA LYS A 224 -12.33 4.84 -12.80
C LYS A 224 -12.21 3.35 -12.56
N PHE A 225 -12.62 2.87 -11.39
CA PHE A 225 -12.63 1.45 -11.10
C PHE A 225 -13.96 0.96 -10.55
N THR A 226 -14.23 -0.31 -10.80
CA THR A 226 -15.42 -1.02 -10.35
C THR A 226 -15.03 -2.00 -9.25
N THR A 227 -15.76 -2.03 -8.15
CA THR A 227 -15.58 -3.05 -7.10
C THR A 227 -16.79 -3.96 -6.99
N TYR A 228 -16.75 -4.93 -6.07
CA TYR A 228 -17.91 -5.77 -5.84
C TYR A 228 -18.95 -5.06 -4.97
N PRO A 229 -20.25 -5.16 -5.30
CA PRO A 229 -21.28 -4.70 -4.39
C PRO A 229 -21.31 -5.60 -3.14
N LEU A 230 -21.54 -4.98 -1.98
CA LEU A 230 -21.63 -5.72 -0.71
C LEU A 230 -22.66 -6.84 -0.79
N VAL A 231 -23.85 -6.53 -1.32
CA VAL A 231 -24.95 -7.47 -1.51
C VAL A 231 -24.97 -7.96 -2.96
N PRO A 232 -25.04 -9.29 -3.22
CA PRO A 232 -25.23 -9.84 -4.56
C PRO A 232 -26.49 -9.29 -5.24
N GLY A 233 -26.48 -9.13 -6.56
CA GLY A 233 -27.61 -8.62 -7.34
C GLY A 233 -27.82 -7.10 -7.29
N ARG A 234 -27.03 -6.36 -6.51
CA ARG A 234 -26.97 -4.89 -6.60
C ARG A 234 -26.03 -4.46 -7.72
N SER A 235 -26.24 -3.25 -8.23
CA SER A 235 -25.39 -2.62 -9.24
C SER A 235 -23.94 -2.50 -8.76
N THR A 236 -22.98 -2.76 -9.65
CA THR A 236 -21.56 -2.56 -9.38
C THR A 236 -21.27 -1.12 -8.93
N PRO A 237 -20.64 -0.91 -7.77
CA PRO A 237 -20.16 0.41 -7.38
C PRO A 237 -19.05 0.86 -8.33
N VAL A 238 -19.23 2.06 -8.88
CA VAL A 238 -18.27 2.73 -9.77
C VAL A 238 -17.65 3.88 -9.00
N VAL A 239 -16.33 3.87 -8.88
CA VAL A 239 -15.57 4.88 -8.15
C VAL A 239 -14.62 5.55 -9.12
N THR A 240 -14.67 6.89 -9.18
CA THR A 240 -13.77 7.70 -10.01
C THR A 240 -12.94 8.59 -9.10
N LEU A 241 -11.62 8.46 -9.18
CA LEU A 241 -10.68 9.21 -8.36
C LEU A 241 -9.63 9.88 -9.26
N PRO A 242 -9.15 11.07 -8.89
CA PRO A 242 -8.00 11.67 -9.57
C PRO A 242 -6.76 10.82 -9.30
N LEU A 243 -5.90 10.68 -10.30
CA LEU A 243 -4.72 9.82 -10.19
C LEU A 243 -3.79 10.25 -9.06
N GLU A 244 -3.69 11.56 -8.83
CA GLU A 244 -2.87 12.14 -7.76
C GLU A 244 -3.26 11.67 -6.35
N ALA A 245 -4.55 11.36 -6.13
CA ALA A 245 -5.07 10.90 -4.85
C ALA A 245 -4.87 9.39 -4.63
N LEU A 246 -4.38 8.65 -5.64
CA LEU A 246 -4.10 7.23 -5.54
C LEU A 246 -2.60 7.00 -5.41
N GLU A 247 -2.21 6.36 -4.31
CA GLU A 247 -0.83 5.99 -4.05
C GLU A 247 -0.73 4.54 -3.67
N ARG A 248 0.39 3.91 -3.97
CA ARG A 248 0.56 2.51 -3.62
C ARG A 248 1.09 2.34 -2.20
N LYS A 249 0.47 1.42 -1.45
CA LYS A 249 0.84 1.13 -0.06
C LYS A 249 2.27 0.58 0.04
N HIS A 250 3.01 1.02 1.06
CA HIS A 250 4.34 0.50 1.44
C HIS A 250 5.45 0.55 0.37
N LYS A 251 5.31 1.36 -0.70
CA LYS A 251 6.25 1.37 -1.84
C LYS A 251 6.48 -0.02 -2.49
N ALA A 252 5.60 -0.99 -2.24
CA ALA A 252 5.78 -2.37 -2.68
C ALA A 252 5.55 -2.48 -4.20
N ARG A 253 6.62 -2.77 -4.97
CA ARG A 253 6.55 -2.86 -6.44
C ARG A 253 5.50 -3.84 -6.95
N VAL A 254 4.76 -3.44 -7.98
CA VAL A 254 3.80 -4.28 -8.69
C VAL A 254 4.56 -5.19 -9.65
N TRP A 255 5.60 -4.67 -10.31
CA TRP A 255 6.49 -5.48 -11.13
C TRP A 255 7.39 -6.40 -10.29
N THR A 256 7.36 -7.68 -10.63
CA THR A 256 8.16 -8.78 -10.07
C THR A 256 9.01 -9.48 -11.13
N GLY A 257 8.76 -9.22 -12.42
CA GLY A 257 9.43 -9.89 -13.54
C GLY A 257 9.01 -11.34 -13.77
N ARG A 258 7.90 -11.78 -13.16
CA ARG A 258 7.36 -13.14 -13.31
C ARG A 258 5.93 -13.13 -13.86
N GLY A 259 5.60 -14.11 -14.69
CA GLY A 259 4.28 -14.24 -15.35
C GLY A 259 4.12 -13.32 -16.56
N PHE A 260 2.96 -13.39 -17.22
CA PHE A 260 2.70 -12.73 -18.51
C PHE A 260 2.89 -11.21 -18.51
N TYR A 261 2.50 -10.54 -17.43
CA TYR A 261 2.64 -9.08 -17.26
C TYR A 261 3.76 -8.71 -16.29
N GLY A 262 4.57 -9.69 -15.88
CA GLY A 262 5.60 -9.55 -14.87
C GLY A 262 5.11 -9.10 -13.50
N THR A 263 3.84 -9.36 -13.16
CA THR A 263 3.21 -9.03 -11.87
C THR A 263 3.04 -10.23 -10.95
N SER A 264 3.19 -11.45 -11.47
CA SER A 264 2.89 -12.67 -10.73
C SER A 264 3.87 -12.85 -9.58
N ASP A 265 3.37 -13.19 -8.39
CA ASP A 265 4.21 -13.53 -7.26
C ASP A 265 3.56 -14.65 -6.44
N ALA A 266 4.41 -15.53 -5.91
CA ALA A 266 3.98 -16.66 -5.08
C ALA A 266 3.68 -16.23 -3.64
N SER A 267 4.36 -15.17 -3.16
CA SER A 267 4.25 -14.70 -1.78
C SER A 267 3.17 -13.63 -1.59
N PHE A 268 3.01 -12.72 -2.56
CA PHE A 268 2.05 -11.62 -2.49
C PHE A 268 1.07 -11.64 -3.65
N PHE A 269 -0.11 -12.23 -3.45
CA PHE A 269 -1.15 -12.31 -4.49
C PHE A 269 -1.84 -10.98 -4.79
N PHE A 270 -1.66 -9.95 -3.96
CA PHE A 270 -2.28 -8.64 -4.14
C PHE A 270 -1.30 -7.49 -3.89
N PHE A 271 -1.64 -6.31 -4.40
CA PHE A 271 -1.09 -5.05 -3.94
C PHE A 271 -2.24 -4.13 -3.52
N VAL A 272 -1.91 -3.12 -2.71
CA VAL A 272 -2.90 -2.22 -2.12
C VAL A 272 -2.68 -0.81 -2.65
N LEU A 273 -3.74 -0.22 -3.18
CA LEU A 273 -3.82 1.20 -3.50
C LEU A 273 -4.47 1.93 -2.34
N GLN A 274 -3.89 3.04 -1.94
CA GLN A 274 -4.35 3.93 -0.89
C GLN A 274 -4.93 5.17 -1.53
N GLU A 275 -6.17 5.47 -1.15
CA GLU A 275 -6.78 6.75 -1.45
C GLU A 275 -6.33 7.75 -0.37
N VAL A 276 -5.59 8.77 -0.79
CA VAL A 276 -5.06 9.84 0.06
C VAL A 276 -5.85 11.11 -0.21
N LYS A 277 -6.50 11.63 0.84
CA LYS A 277 -7.21 12.91 0.81
C LYS A 277 -6.63 13.81 1.90
N ASN A 278 -6.18 15.00 1.52
CA ASN A 278 -5.56 15.97 2.44
C ASN A 278 -4.43 15.37 3.29
N GLY A 279 -3.58 14.52 2.68
CA GLY A 279 -2.46 13.86 3.36
C GLY A 279 -2.84 12.72 4.31
N LYS A 280 -4.12 12.34 4.40
CA LYS A 280 -4.58 11.20 5.20
C LYS A 280 -5.11 10.09 4.30
N THR A 281 -4.75 8.85 4.62
CA THR A 281 -5.33 7.66 3.98
C THR A 281 -6.80 7.53 4.38
N VAL A 282 -7.69 7.58 3.40
CA VAL A 282 -9.14 7.43 3.58
C VAL A 282 -9.54 5.97 3.40
N LYS A 283 -9.09 5.35 2.31
CA LYS A 283 -9.53 4.01 1.93
C LYS A 283 -8.40 3.22 1.28
N ASN A 284 -8.43 1.91 1.50
CA ASN A 284 -7.51 0.97 0.89
C ASN A 284 -8.30 0.10 -0.11
N TRP A 285 -7.81 0.09 -1.35
CA TRP A 285 -8.31 -0.71 -2.46
C TRP A 285 -7.34 -1.86 -2.71
N VAL A 286 -7.87 -3.06 -2.87
CA VAL A 286 -7.07 -4.27 -3.04
C VAL A 286 -7.15 -4.70 -4.49
N VAL A 287 -5.99 -4.82 -5.13
CA VAL A 287 -5.85 -5.22 -6.52
C VAL A 287 -5.08 -6.52 -6.55
N ASP A 288 -5.62 -7.53 -7.22
CA ASP A 288 -5.01 -8.84 -7.36
C ASP A 288 -4.01 -8.85 -8.52
N ARG A 289 -2.87 -9.49 -8.30
CA ARG A 289 -1.76 -9.58 -9.25
C ARG A 289 -1.99 -10.59 -10.37
N LYS A 290 -3.04 -11.42 -10.26
CA LYS A 290 -3.43 -12.44 -11.25
C LYS A 290 -4.36 -11.93 -12.35
N GLY A 291 -4.73 -10.64 -12.32
CA GLY A 291 -5.54 -10.03 -13.36
C GLY A 291 -4.78 -9.80 -14.68
N PHE A 292 -5.53 -9.34 -15.67
CA PHE A 292 -5.02 -8.64 -16.84
C PHE A 292 -4.43 -7.28 -16.42
N PHE A 293 -3.22 -6.99 -16.90
CA PHE A 293 -2.57 -5.68 -16.78
C PHE A 293 -2.27 -5.13 -18.18
N TRP A 294 -2.49 -3.83 -18.35
CA TRP A 294 -2.18 -3.16 -19.60
C TRP A 294 -0.67 -3.02 -19.79
N SER A 295 -0.18 -3.56 -20.90
CA SER A 295 1.23 -3.75 -21.24
C SER A 295 2.01 -4.59 -20.21
N ASP A 296 2.28 -4.02 -19.03
CA ASP A 296 3.29 -4.47 -18.09
C ASP A 296 3.04 -3.89 -16.68
N GLY A 297 3.34 -4.63 -15.61
CA GLY A 297 3.28 -4.16 -14.22
C GLY A 297 4.06 -2.87 -13.92
N ARG A 298 5.12 -2.56 -14.67
CA ARG A 298 5.89 -1.30 -14.57
C ARG A 298 5.06 -0.07 -14.87
N VAL A 299 4.03 -0.19 -15.71
CA VAL A 299 3.09 0.92 -15.97
C VAL A 299 2.36 1.29 -14.69
N PHE A 300 2.01 0.31 -13.86
CA PHE A 300 1.36 0.53 -12.57
C PHE A 300 2.32 1.12 -11.52
N ASP A 301 3.60 0.73 -11.57
CA ASP A 301 4.65 1.33 -10.76
C ASP A 301 4.84 2.81 -11.09
N TYR A 302 4.77 3.17 -12.38
CA TYR A 302 4.82 4.56 -12.82
C TYR A 302 3.57 5.35 -12.39
N ILE A 303 2.37 4.84 -12.71
CA ILE A 303 1.09 5.51 -12.48
C ILE A 303 0.79 5.68 -10.99
N PHE A 304 0.88 4.61 -10.20
CA PHE A 304 0.46 4.61 -8.79
C PHE A 304 1.62 4.67 -7.79
N GLY A 305 2.82 4.26 -8.21
CA GLY A 305 4.04 4.42 -7.40
C GLY A 305 4.66 5.80 -7.52
N LYS A 306 4.23 6.62 -8.49
CA LYS A 306 4.80 7.94 -8.81
C LYS A 306 6.31 7.87 -9.04
N GLU A 307 6.79 6.73 -9.52
CA GLU A 307 8.21 6.47 -9.80
C GLU A 307 8.63 7.18 -11.09
N THR A 308 9.91 7.54 -11.19
CA THR A 308 10.42 8.10 -12.45
C THR A 308 10.44 7.04 -13.56
N ILE A 309 10.40 7.45 -14.83
CA ILE A 309 10.39 6.52 -15.98
C ILE A 309 11.60 5.56 -15.91
N ALA A 310 12.78 6.07 -15.52
CA ALA A 310 14.00 5.28 -15.39
C ALA A 310 13.92 4.26 -14.24
N GLU A 311 13.35 4.64 -13.09
CA GLU A 311 13.18 3.75 -11.94
C GLU A 311 12.18 2.63 -12.21
N ALA A 312 11.08 2.95 -12.91
CA ALA A 312 10.06 1.99 -13.31
C ALA A 312 10.61 1.05 -14.40
N GLU A 313 11.35 1.58 -15.39
CA GLU A 313 11.97 0.77 -16.44
C GLU A 313 13.00 -0.22 -15.89
N ALA A 314 13.79 0.21 -14.90
CA ALA A 314 14.77 -0.64 -14.21
C ALA A 314 14.13 -1.86 -13.51
N GLY A 315 12.84 -1.77 -13.14
CA GLY A 315 12.03 -2.92 -12.75
C GLY A 315 12.62 -3.79 -11.62
N VAL A 316 13.43 -3.23 -10.72
CA VAL A 316 14.05 -4.00 -9.63
C VAL A 316 12.99 -4.29 -8.55
N PRO A 317 12.58 -5.56 -8.33
CA PRO A 317 11.58 -5.88 -7.31
C PRO A 317 12.10 -5.59 -5.90
N TYR A 318 11.19 -5.36 -4.95
CA TYR A 318 11.54 -4.96 -3.58
C TYR A 318 12.50 -5.94 -2.88
N ASP A 319 12.26 -7.25 -3.02
CA ASP A 319 13.09 -8.28 -2.40
C ASP A 319 14.55 -8.22 -2.88
N GLU A 320 14.76 -7.83 -4.14
CA GLU A 320 16.09 -7.65 -4.69
C GLU A 320 16.75 -6.38 -4.19
N GLN A 321 15.99 -5.30 -4.01
CA GLN A 321 16.51 -4.08 -3.37
C GLN A 321 16.99 -4.39 -1.95
N VAL A 322 16.18 -5.11 -1.16
CA VAL A 322 16.56 -5.57 0.19
C VAL A 322 17.77 -6.50 0.11
N GLY A 323 17.81 -7.41 -0.86
CA GLY A 323 18.95 -8.30 -1.09
C GLY A 323 20.25 -7.57 -1.42
N ILE A 324 20.21 -6.56 -2.30
CA ILE A 324 21.35 -5.72 -2.65
C ILE A 324 21.82 -4.93 -1.44
N ILE A 325 20.90 -4.28 -0.72
CA ILE A 325 21.20 -3.53 0.52
C ILE A 325 21.86 -4.45 1.55
N ASN A 326 21.33 -5.66 1.77
CA ASN A 326 21.90 -6.60 2.72
C ASN A 326 23.29 -7.10 2.31
N ARG A 327 23.53 -7.30 1.00
CA ARG A 327 24.86 -7.65 0.47
C ARG A 327 25.85 -6.51 0.66
N GLU A 328 25.44 -5.27 0.40
CA GLU A 328 26.27 -4.09 0.63
C GLU A 328 26.56 -3.87 2.11
N LEU A 329 25.56 -4.00 2.98
CA LEU A 329 25.74 -3.93 4.43
C LEU A 329 26.69 -5.02 4.93
N LYS A 330 26.58 -6.24 4.40
CA LYS A 330 27.52 -7.33 4.72
C LYS A 330 28.94 -7.01 4.25
N LYS A 331 29.11 -6.48 3.03
CA LYS A 331 30.41 -6.02 2.50
C LYS A 331 31.00 -4.89 3.35
N LYS A 332 30.20 -3.88 3.72
CA LYS A 332 30.62 -2.77 4.60
C LYS A 332 31.03 -3.29 5.98
N LYS A 333 30.22 -4.16 6.60
CA LYS A 333 30.56 -4.82 7.88
C LYS A 333 31.84 -5.63 7.77
N GLN A 334 32.08 -6.34 6.66
CA GLN A 334 33.32 -7.08 6.44
C GLN A 334 34.52 -6.16 6.26
N LYS A 335 34.40 -5.04 5.53
CA LYS A 335 35.46 -4.03 5.42
C LYS A 335 35.80 -3.43 6.79
N LEU A 336 34.80 -3.00 7.55
CA LEU A 336 34.99 -2.47 8.90
C LEU A 336 35.62 -3.48 9.86
N ARG A 337 35.24 -4.76 9.78
CA ARG A 337 35.88 -5.84 10.55
C ARG A 337 37.35 -6.04 10.17
N LYS A 338 37.70 -5.90 8.89
CA LYS A 338 39.09 -5.98 8.41
C LYS A 338 39.92 -4.76 8.84
N GLU A 339 39.33 -3.58 8.82
CA GLU A 339 40.01 -2.32 9.17
C GLU A 339 40.16 -2.12 10.68
N GLN A 340 39.13 -2.46 11.47
CA GLN A 340 39.07 -2.12 12.91
C GLN A 340 39.17 -3.33 13.85
N GLY A 341 39.16 -4.54 13.30
CA GLY A 341 39.23 -5.81 14.03
C GLY A 341 37.89 -6.30 14.60
N ILE A 342 37.96 -7.33 15.44
CA ILE A 342 36.78 -7.99 16.05
C ILE A 342 35.92 -6.99 16.84
N PHE A 343 36.54 -5.96 17.44
CA PHE A 343 35.88 -4.92 18.25
C PHE A 343 35.39 -3.70 17.46
N TYR A 344 35.25 -3.79 16.13
CA TYR A 344 34.79 -2.67 15.30
C TYR A 344 33.48 -2.03 15.80
N GLY A 345 32.53 -2.82 16.31
CA GLY A 345 31.26 -2.32 16.82
C GLY A 345 31.42 -1.37 18.02
N LEU A 346 32.29 -1.71 18.97
CA LEU A 346 32.57 -0.88 20.16
C LEU A 346 33.37 0.38 19.78
N LYS A 347 34.32 0.25 18.84
CA LYS A 347 35.10 1.39 18.34
C LYS A 347 34.22 2.39 17.60
N PHE A 348 33.30 1.91 16.76
CA PHE A 348 32.38 2.75 16.00
C PHE A 348 31.39 3.48 16.91
N GLN A 349 30.81 2.78 17.91
CA GLN A 349 29.97 3.42 18.93
C GLN A 349 30.72 4.48 19.74
N GLY A 350 31.98 4.19 20.13
CA GLY A 350 32.82 5.17 20.82
C GLY A 350 33.15 6.40 19.97
N GLU A 351 33.34 6.24 18.67
CA GLU A 351 33.55 7.36 17.73
C GLU A 351 32.29 8.20 17.51
N GLU A 352 31.11 7.57 17.40
CA GLU A 352 29.84 8.28 17.29
C GLU A 352 29.54 9.05 18.59
N MET A 353 29.73 8.45 19.77
CA MET A 353 29.59 9.15 21.05
C MET A 353 30.57 10.33 21.18
N LYS A 354 31.82 10.19 20.70
CA LYS A 354 32.77 11.32 20.67
C LYS A 354 32.34 12.42 19.69
N LYS A 355 31.78 12.06 18.53
CA LYS A 355 31.27 13.03 17.54
C LYS A 355 30.03 13.75 18.06
N ASP A 356 29.12 13.05 18.72
CA ASP A 356 27.93 13.64 19.33
C ASP A 356 28.30 14.49 20.55
N ALA A 357 29.23 14.04 21.40
CA ALA A 357 29.78 14.85 22.48
C ALA A 357 30.46 16.13 21.97
N ARG A 358 31.20 16.08 20.85
CA ARG A 358 31.79 17.27 20.20
C ARG A 358 30.78 18.16 19.47
N ARG A 359 29.61 17.64 19.11
CA ARG A 359 28.50 18.44 18.54
C ARG A 359 27.69 19.12 19.64
N LEU A 360 27.55 18.47 20.79
CA LEU A 360 26.88 19.00 21.98
C LEU A 360 27.77 19.99 22.75
N MET A 361 29.07 19.71 22.87
CA MET A 361 30.07 20.67 23.33
C MET A 361 30.48 21.55 22.14
N GLY A 362 29.75 22.65 21.94
CA GLY A 362 30.10 23.66 20.94
C GLY A 362 31.56 24.12 21.05
N LYS A 363 32.11 24.67 19.96
CA LYS A 363 33.52 25.08 19.76
C LYS A 363 34.15 25.94 20.88
N ASP A 364 33.38 26.41 21.86
CA ASP A 364 33.82 27.32 22.90
C ASP A 364 34.43 26.63 24.14
N ASP A 365 34.08 25.37 24.43
CA ASP A 365 34.56 24.67 25.64
C ASP A 365 35.86 23.88 25.44
N LEU A 366 36.22 23.56 24.19
CA LEU A 366 37.44 22.79 23.87
C LEU A 366 38.75 23.59 23.98
N LYS A 367 38.67 24.92 24.14
CA LYS A 367 39.83 25.78 24.44
C LYS A 367 40.17 25.84 25.94
N LYS A 368 39.28 25.40 26.83
CA LYS A 368 39.50 25.43 28.29
C LYS A 368 40.08 24.14 28.86
N LEU A 369 40.31 23.13 28.02
CA LEU A 369 40.81 21.80 28.40
C LEU A 369 42.20 21.49 27.82
N LYS A 370 42.93 22.50 27.32
CA LYS A 370 44.33 22.38 26.92
C LYS A 370 45.25 23.06 27.91
#